data_AF-A0A970DJU5-F1
#
_entry.id   AF-A0A970DJU5-F1
#
_cell.length_a   1.000
_cell.length_b   1.000
_cell.length_c   1.000
_cell.angle_alpha   90.00
_cell.angle_beta   90.00
_cell.angle_gamma   90.00
#
_symmetry.space_group_name_H-M   'P 1'
#
loop_
_entity.id
_entity.type
_entity.pdbx_description
1 polymer ?
#
loop_
_entity_poly.entity_id
_entity_poly.type
_entity_poly.pdbx_seq_one_letter_code
_entity_poly.pdbx_strand_id
1 'polypeptide(L)'
;MMNTDDFAGFVSDFEKKLGIGSSYDVEKREIKVFPRQINIYYLSGLADGMQAIKIIESILAIPREREYSFELVLDNLSHHSV
;
A
#
# COMPACT_ATOMS: atom_id res chain seq x y z
N MET A 1 11.08 11.16 10.54
CA MET A 1 11.36 10.78 9.14
C MET A 1 12.07 9.44 9.19
N MET A 2 11.43 8.34 8.77
CA MET A 2 12.02 6.99 8.87
C MET A 2 13.16 6.85 7.86
N ASN A 3 14.30 6.31 8.28
CA ASN A 3 15.49 6.12 7.44
C ASN A 3 15.23 4.99 6.43
N THR A 4 15.81 5.03 5.23
CA THR A 4 15.49 4.04 4.18
C THR A 4 15.85 2.60 4.59
N ASP A 5 16.93 2.44 5.34
CA ASP A 5 17.36 1.15 5.92
C ASP A 5 16.37 0.62 6.97
N ASP A 6 15.71 1.54 7.68
CA ASP A 6 14.73 1.24 8.74
C ASP A 6 13.39 0.77 8.12
N PHE A 7 13.01 1.35 6.97
CA PHE A 7 11.83 0.90 6.23
C PHE A 7 12.01 -0.49 5.62
N ALA A 8 13.18 -0.77 5.02
CA ALA A 8 13.46 -2.10 4.46
C ALA A 8 13.49 -3.19 5.54
N GLY A 9 14.10 -2.90 6.70
CA GLY A 9 14.10 -3.80 7.85
C GLY A 9 12.69 -4.07 8.38
N PHE A 10 11.89 -3.01 8.56
CA PHE A 10 10.49 -3.13 8.95
C PHE A 10 9.68 -3.98 7.96
N VAL A 11 9.82 -3.73 6.66
CA VAL A 11 9.12 -4.49 5.61
C VAL A 11 9.48 -5.97 5.68
N SER A 12 10.75 -6.31 5.84
CA SER A 12 11.18 -7.71 5.93
C SER A 12 10.56 -8.43 7.13
N ASP A 13 10.59 -7.81 8.31
CA ASP A 13 9.99 -8.37 9.53
C ASP A 13 8.47 -8.49 9.44
N PHE A 14 7.82 -7.51 8.81
CA PHE A 14 6.39 -7.49 8.59
C PHE A 14 5.94 -8.57 7.59
N GLU A 15 6.62 -8.68 6.45
CA GLU A 15 6.34 -9.68 5.41
C GLU A 15 6.51 -11.10 5.95
N LYS A 16 7.52 -11.33 6.80
CA LYS A 16 7.71 -12.61 7.49
C LYS A 16 6.53 -12.96 8.42
N LYS A 17 5.97 -11.98 9.13
CA LYS A 17 4.80 -12.17 10.00
C LYS A 17 3.51 -12.37 9.22
N LEU A 18 3.38 -11.74 8.06
CA LEU A 18 2.27 -11.97 7.13
C LEU A 18 2.37 -13.30 6.39
N GLY A 19 3.52 -13.97 6.44
CA GLY A 19 3.76 -15.21 5.72
C GLY A 19 3.96 -15.01 4.21
N ILE A 20 4.35 -13.82 3.76
CA ILE A 20 4.65 -13.54 2.34
C ILE A 20 5.73 -14.53 1.86
N GLY A 21 5.47 -15.22 0.74
CA GLY A 21 6.37 -16.22 0.17
C GLY A 21 6.29 -17.62 0.83
N SER A 22 5.48 -17.77 1.88
CA SER A 22 5.19 -19.05 2.54
C SER A 22 3.70 -19.40 2.55
N SER A 23 2.83 -18.38 2.53
CA SER A 23 1.39 -18.47 2.36
C SER A 23 1.04 -18.00 0.94
N TYR A 24 0.29 -18.82 0.21
CA TYR A 24 -0.08 -18.53 -1.19
C TYR A 24 -1.08 -17.37 -1.29
N ASP A 25 -1.72 -16.99 -0.19
CA ASP A 25 -2.89 -16.13 -0.24
C ASP A 25 -2.58 -14.64 -0.06
N VAL A 26 -1.34 -14.22 0.25
CA VAL A 26 -1.02 -12.78 0.41
C VAL A 26 -0.19 -12.29 -0.78
N GLU A 27 -0.70 -11.30 -1.49
CA GLU A 27 -0.01 -10.60 -2.57
C GLU A 27 0.47 -9.21 -2.14
N LYS A 28 1.51 -8.71 -2.83
CA LYS A 28 2.05 -7.36 -2.66
C LYS A 28 2.00 -6.57 -3.98
N ARG A 29 1.61 -5.30 -3.89
CA ARG A 29 1.80 -4.29 -4.95
C ARG A 29 2.61 -3.13 -4.39
N GLU A 30 3.65 -2.74 -5.11
CA GLU A 30 4.50 -1.62 -4.75
C GLU A 30 4.20 -0.44 -5.67
N ILE A 31 3.91 0.71 -5.08
CA ILE A 31 3.67 1.95 -5.83
C ILE A 31 4.55 3.07 -5.28
N LYS A 32 4.99 3.97 -6.18
CA LYS A 32 5.69 5.21 -5.80
C LYS A 32 4.72 6.37 -5.87
N VAL A 33 4.60 7.09 -4.76
CA VAL A 33 3.66 8.20 -4.61
C VAL A 33 4.42 9.34 -3.93
N PHE A 34 4.54 10.49 -4.61
CA PHE A 34 5.46 11.57 -4.22
C PHE A 34 6.91 11.03 -4.10
N PRO A 35 7.76 11.38 -3.10
CA PRO A 35 9.08 10.74 -2.96
C PRO A 35 9.04 9.46 -2.10
N ARG A 36 7.86 8.87 -1.85
CA ARG A 36 7.68 7.74 -0.94
C ARG A 36 7.29 6.47 -1.69
N GLN A 37 7.75 5.34 -1.16
CA GLN A 37 7.29 4.01 -1.54
C GLN A 37 6.14 3.60 -0.63
N ILE A 38 5.08 3.06 -1.23
CA ILE A 38 3.93 2.48 -0.53
C ILE A 38 3.83 1.02 -0.95
N ASN A 39 3.80 0.12 0.03
CA ASN A 39 3.56 -1.29 -0.18
C ASN A 39 2.11 -1.60 0.22
N ILE A 40 1.34 -2.12 -0.73
CA ILE A 40 -0.05 -2.54 -0.53
C ILE A 40 -0.05 -4.06 -0.45
N TYR A 41 -0.54 -4.60 0.67
CA TYR A 41 -0.68 -6.03 0.92
C TYR A 41 -2.16 -6.40 0.90
N TYR A 42 -2.53 -7.47 0.22
CA TYR A 42 -3.91 -7.93 0.15
C TYR A 42 -3.97 -9.45 0.02
N LEU A 43 -5.11 -10.02 0.41
CA LEU A 43 -5.35 -11.46 0.30
C LEU A 43 -5.89 -11.81 -1.10
N SER A 44 -5.09 -12.50 -1.91
CA SER A 44 -5.51 -13.00 -3.22
C SER A 44 -6.66 -14.00 -3.06
N GLY A 45 -7.77 -13.76 -3.75
CA GLY A 45 -8.98 -14.57 -3.64
C GLY A 45 -10.01 -14.07 -2.61
N LEU A 46 -9.64 -13.14 -1.74
CA LEU A 46 -10.58 -12.40 -0.88
C LEU A 46 -10.74 -10.94 -1.31
N ALA A 47 -9.66 -10.32 -1.75
CA ALA A 47 -9.71 -9.01 -2.39
C ALA A 47 -9.98 -9.18 -3.89
N ASP A 48 -11.02 -8.51 -4.39
CA ASP A 48 -11.24 -8.38 -5.83
C ASP A 48 -10.11 -7.53 -6.43
N GLY A 49 -9.47 -8.03 -7.49
CA GLY A 49 -8.42 -7.30 -8.20
C GLY A 49 -8.88 -5.91 -8.66
N MET A 50 -10.17 -5.74 -8.98
CA MET A 50 -10.73 -4.43 -9.31
C MET A 50 -10.78 -3.46 -8.13
N GLN A 51 -10.96 -3.95 -6.91
CA GLN A 51 -10.90 -3.10 -5.70
C GLN A 51 -9.46 -2.63 -5.46
N ALA A 52 -8.48 -3.53 -5.61
CA ALA A 52 -7.07 -3.17 -5.50
C ALA A 52 -6.67 -2.12 -6.55
N ILE A 53 -7.14 -2.26 -7.79
CA ILE A 53 -6.92 -1.27 -8.85
C ILE A 53 -7.52 0.09 -8.47
N LYS A 54 -8.79 0.14 -8.03
CA LYS A 54 -9.44 1.40 -7.63
C LYS A 54 -8.72 2.10 -6.48
N ILE A 55 -8.25 1.33 -5.50
CA ILE A 55 -7.44 1.86 -4.39
C ILE A 55 -6.17 2.53 -4.95
N ILE A 56 -5.44 1.83 -5.83
CA ILE A 56 -4.23 2.37 -6.46
C ILE A 56 -4.53 3.63 -7.27
N GLU A 57 -5.57 3.60 -8.11
CA GLU A 57 -6.01 4.75 -8.91
C GLU A 57 -6.33 5.97 -8.03
N SER A 58 -7.02 5.76 -6.90
CA SER A 58 -7.38 6.84 -5.98
C SER A 58 -6.15 7.47 -5.32
N ILE A 59 -5.17 6.64 -4.93
CA ILE A 59 -3.89 7.14 -4.38
C ILE A 59 -3.09 7.90 -5.44
N LEU A 60 -3.11 7.44 -6.70
CA LEU A 60 -2.39 8.10 -7.80
C LEU A 60 -3.04 9.41 -8.22
N ALA A 61 -4.34 9.58 -8.00
CA ALA A 61 -5.11 10.78 -8.31
C ALA A 61 -4.88 11.94 -7.31
N ILE A 62 -4.16 11.70 -6.20
CA ILE A 62 -3.86 12.75 -5.22
C ILE A 62 -3.04 13.87 -5.89
N PRO A 63 -3.53 15.13 -5.88
CA PRO A 63 -2.84 16.27 -6.51
C PRO A 63 -1.43 16.46 -5.96
N ARG A 64 -0.45 16.70 -6.85
CA ARG A 64 0.98 16.79 -6.48
C ARG A 64 1.36 18.13 -5.85
N GLU A 65 0.45 19.09 -5.91
CA GLU A 65 0.57 20.43 -5.35
C GLU A 65 0.30 20.46 -3.84
N ARG A 66 -0.27 19.37 -3.28
CA ARG A 66 -0.52 19.23 -1.84
C ARG A 66 0.72 18.72 -1.11
N GLU A 67 0.91 19.20 0.12
CA GLU A 67 1.92 18.64 1.01
C GLU A 67 1.57 17.18 1.32
N TYR A 68 2.57 16.31 1.22
CA TYR A 68 2.40 14.89 1.51
C TYR A 68 2.14 14.67 3.00
N SER A 69 1.07 13.95 3.33
CA SER A 69 0.83 13.38 4.66
C SER A 69 0.25 11.97 4.54
N PHE A 70 0.37 11.18 5.60
CA PHE A 70 -0.25 9.84 5.63
C PHE A 70 -1.78 9.95 5.62
N GLU A 71 -2.31 10.95 6.32
CA GLU A 71 -3.72 11.28 6.38
C GLU A 71 -4.28 11.59 4.99
N LEU A 72 -3.54 12.34 4.16
CA LEU A 72 -3.94 12.61 2.79
C LEU A 72 -4.07 11.32 1.96
N VAL A 73 -3.15 10.35 2.16
CA VAL A 73 -3.25 9.05 1.49
C VAL A 73 -4.47 8.28 2.00
N LEU A 74 -4.68 8.24 3.32
CA LEU A 74 -5.78 7.54 3.97
C LEU A 74 -7.15 8.08 3.53
N ASP A 75 -7.31 9.40 3.50
CA ASP A 75 -8.54 10.10 3.09
C ASP A 75 -8.88 9.88 1.60
N ASN A 76 -7.87 9.53 0.80
CA ASN A 76 -8.03 9.24 -0.62
C ASN A 76 -8.07 7.73 -0.91
N LEU A 77 -7.99 6.86 0.10
CA LEU A 77 -8.33 5.45 -0.10
C LEU A 77 -9.83 5.36 -0.34
N SER A 78 -10.23 4.86 -1.50
CA SER A 78 -11.64 4.67 -1.87
C SER A 78 -12.34 3.88 -0.77
N HIS A 79 -13.20 4.55 0.02
CA HIS A 79 -14.06 3.87 0.98
C HIS A 79 -15.17 3.18 0.19
N HIS A 80 -14.93 1.94 -0.22
CA HIS A 80 -16.00 1.08 -0.70
C HIS A 80 -16.83 0.63 0.51
N SER A 81 -17.68 1.54 1.03
CA SER A 81 -18.85 1.14 1.78
C SER A 81 -19.89 0.63 0.78
N VAL A 82 -19.85 -0.67 0.48
CA VAL A 82 -20.97 -1.41 -0.11
C VAL A 82 -21.10 -2.72 0.64
#